data_AF-A0AAW4PGC1-F1
#
_entry.id   AF-A0AAW4PGC1-F1
#
_cell.length_a   1.000
_cell.length_b   1.000
_cell.length_c   1.000
_cell.angle_alpha   90.00
_cell.angle_beta   90.00
_cell.angle_gamma   90.00
#
_symmetry.space_group_name_H-M   'P 1'
#
loop_
_entity.id
_entity.type
_entity.pdbx_description
1 polymer ?
#
loop_
_entity_poly.entity_id
_entity_poly.type
_entity_poly.pdbx_seq_one_letter_code
_entity_poly.pdbx_strand_id
1 'polypeptide(L)'
;MPDFREEINRLQDEYKKDQLIGILAEKLGERTTSVNPLTTAMFTELRPGTRPVEYARKSEGYSEDTSRVATRAIALKRLLHEQVGRPLYAPVETLKKQDFAECITAIDAFHEGVDYGMGAHTPTTLPLNMTAFVDNPPSRSATPHSPFEIITDLESTSGIQQVETQFATADSPYFVYVLDCTPSIEDEPPKIWDRRRAVQTKIKAGAPLSEFEPKEQATNALNQSKRVYYVGSTNDIGKRVREHLSGTDESGVNFTNTLSPQSLVKVRSCGSRPQAASMEGALARELTEMEGLFAYSDEM
;
A
#
# COMPACT_ATOMS: atom_id res chain seq x y z
N MET A 1 7.07 14.55 -22.63
CA MET A 1 7.24 14.03 -21.25
C MET A 1 7.85 12.65 -21.41
N PRO A 2 9.07 12.40 -20.94
CA PRO A 2 9.67 11.07 -21.02
C PRO A 2 8.76 10.02 -20.37
N ASP A 3 8.70 8.85 -21.01
CA ASP A 3 7.86 7.73 -20.60
C ASP A 3 8.71 6.47 -20.51
N PHE A 4 8.80 5.91 -19.32
CA PHE A 4 9.67 4.79 -19.00
C PHE A 4 8.93 3.46 -18.89
N ARG A 5 7.60 3.45 -19.10
CA ARG A 5 6.77 2.28 -18.77
C ARG A 5 7.05 1.08 -19.66
N GLU A 6 7.30 1.29 -20.95
CA GLU A 6 7.67 0.19 -21.87
C GLU A 6 8.97 -0.47 -21.42
N GLU A 7 9.98 0.34 -21.07
CA GLU A 7 11.27 -0.16 -20.59
C GLU A 7 11.15 -0.88 -19.25
N ILE A 8 10.42 -0.31 -18.29
CA ILE A 8 10.15 -0.94 -16.99
C ILE A 8 9.39 -2.27 -17.18
N ASN A 9 8.39 -2.31 -18.06
CA ASN A 9 7.64 -3.55 -18.35
C ASN A 9 8.53 -4.58 -19.04
N ARG A 10 9.35 -4.17 -20.00
CA ARG A 10 10.34 -5.03 -20.67
C ARG A 10 11.28 -5.68 -19.66
N LEU A 11 11.85 -4.90 -18.74
CA LEU A 11 12.70 -5.43 -17.65
C LEU A 11 11.94 -6.41 -16.75
N GLN A 12 10.67 -6.12 -16.46
CA GLN A 12 9.82 -7.00 -15.68
C GLN A 12 9.42 -8.28 -16.42
N ASP A 13 9.33 -8.28 -17.74
CA ASP A 13 8.94 -9.46 -18.51
C ASP A 13 10.14 -10.36 -18.81
N GLU A 14 11.28 -9.77 -19.16
CA GLU A 14 12.48 -10.49 -19.60
C GLU A 14 13.29 -11.11 -18.46
N TYR A 15 13.30 -10.48 -17.27
CA TYR A 15 14.20 -10.87 -16.19
C TYR A 15 13.44 -11.32 -14.94
N LYS A 16 14.01 -12.27 -14.18
CA LYS A 16 13.57 -12.59 -12.82
C LYS A 16 14.11 -11.54 -11.83
N LYS A 17 13.50 -11.46 -10.64
CA LYS A 17 13.92 -10.52 -9.57
C LYS A 17 15.43 -10.63 -9.25
N ASP A 18 15.98 -11.84 -9.12
CA ASP A 18 17.41 -12.02 -8.84
C ASP A 18 18.34 -11.59 -9.97
N GLN A 19 17.85 -11.62 -11.22
CA GLN A 19 18.60 -11.12 -12.38
C GLN A 19 18.60 -9.59 -12.40
N LEU A 20 17.46 -8.95 -12.08
CA LEU A 20 17.39 -7.49 -11.92
C LEU A 20 18.31 -7.02 -10.77
N ILE A 21 18.37 -7.76 -9.66
CA ILE A 21 19.33 -7.49 -8.58
C ILE A 21 20.78 -7.56 -9.10
N GLY A 22 21.08 -8.53 -9.98
CA GLY A 22 22.40 -8.66 -10.62
C GLY A 22 22.74 -7.44 -11.50
N ILE A 23 21.83 -7.07 -12.41
CA ILE A 23 21.99 -5.91 -13.30
C ILE A 23 22.20 -4.63 -12.48
N LEU A 24 21.38 -4.44 -11.44
CA LEU A 24 21.49 -3.27 -10.58
C LEU A 24 22.81 -3.26 -9.79
N ALA A 25 23.29 -4.43 -9.36
CA ALA A 25 24.58 -4.56 -8.68
C ALA A 25 25.76 -4.22 -9.59
N GLU A 26 25.70 -4.59 -10.87
CA GLU A 26 26.71 -4.20 -11.86
C GLU A 26 26.77 -2.68 -12.06
N LYS A 27 25.60 -2.03 -12.09
CA LYS A 27 25.50 -0.56 -12.23
C LYS A 27 25.99 0.19 -10.98
N LEU A 28 25.67 -0.31 -9.79
CA LEU A 28 25.97 0.35 -8.52
C LEU A 28 27.33 -0.08 -7.91
N GLY A 29 27.95 -1.13 -8.43
CA GLY A 29 29.16 -1.73 -7.88
C GLY A 29 28.96 -2.54 -6.59
N GLU A 30 27.73 -2.62 -6.07
CA GLU A 30 27.38 -3.42 -4.89
C GLU A 30 26.02 -4.10 -5.01
N ARG A 31 25.92 -5.33 -4.47
CA ARG A 31 24.67 -6.08 -4.45
C ARG A 31 23.77 -5.59 -3.33
N THR A 32 22.64 -4.97 -3.67
CA THR A 32 21.66 -4.44 -2.70
C THR A 32 20.33 -5.18 -2.78
N THR A 33 19.87 -5.72 -1.65
CA THR A 33 18.62 -6.51 -1.56
C THR A 33 17.63 -5.99 -0.52
N SER A 34 18.01 -4.94 0.20
CA SER A 34 17.16 -4.28 1.19
C SER A 34 17.10 -2.77 0.95
N VAL A 35 16.04 -2.12 1.42
CA VAL A 35 15.74 -0.71 1.16
C VAL A 35 16.90 0.20 1.57
N ASN A 36 17.52 -0.03 2.73
CA ASN A 36 18.58 0.83 3.27
C ASN A 36 19.84 0.92 2.39
N PRO A 37 20.55 -0.20 2.08
CA PRO A 37 21.71 -0.17 1.21
C PRO A 37 21.33 0.30 -0.20
N LEU A 38 20.21 -0.18 -0.77
CA LEU A 38 19.77 0.25 -2.09
C LEU A 38 19.56 1.77 -2.16
N THR A 39 18.84 2.35 -1.20
CA THR A 39 18.62 3.81 -1.15
C THR A 39 19.95 4.56 -1.06
N THR A 40 20.92 4.04 -0.31
CA THR A 40 22.22 4.70 -0.16
C THR A 40 23.01 4.67 -1.46
N ALA A 41 23.05 3.52 -2.14
CA ALA A 41 23.68 3.35 -3.43
C ALA A 41 23.05 4.25 -4.50
N MET A 42 21.71 4.23 -4.60
CA MET A 42 20.96 5.07 -5.55
C MET A 42 21.21 6.57 -5.35
N PHE A 43 21.30 7.05 -4.10
CA PHE A 43 21.64 8.46 -3.85
C PHE A 43 23.10 8.78 -4.15
N THR A 44 24.01 7.85 -3.91
CA THR A 44 25.43 8.02 -4.25
C THR A 44 25.59 8.18 -5.77
N GLU A 45 24.85 7.39 -6.54
CA GLU A 45 24.86 7.42 -8.00
C GLU A 45 24.13 8.67 -8.57
N LEU A 46 22.88 8.89 -8.18
CA LEU A 46 22.02 9.87 -8.83
C LEU A 46 22.08 11.28 -8.22
N ARG A 47 22.50 11.40 -6.96
CA ARG A 47 22.48 12.65 -6.18
C ARG A 47 23.69 12.74 -5.23
N PRO A 48 24.93 12.68 -5.76
CA PRO A 48 26.13 12.70 -4.93
C PRO A 48 26.13 13.93 -4.00
N GLY A 49 26.44 13.70 -2.72
CA GLY A 49 26.44 14.73 -1.68
C GLY A 49 25.09 15.02 -1.01
N THR A 50 23.98 14.48 -1.52
CA THR A 50 22.67 14.65 -0.89
C THR A 50 22.35 13.51 0.08
N ARG A 51 21.84 13.85 1.27
CA ARG A 51 21.46 12.83 2.27
C ARG A 51 20.02 12.37 2.06
N PRO A 52 19.72 11.06 2.06
CA PRO A 52 18.34 10.58 1.86
C PRO A 52 17.31 11.13 2.86
N VAL A 53 17.72 11.40 4.10
CA VAL A 53 16.84 12.00 5.11
C VAL A 53 16.35 13.40 4.73
N GLU A 54 17.16 14.19 4.02
CA GLU A 54 16.78 15.53 3.56
C GLU A 54 15.74 15.46 2.45
N TYR A 55 15.79 14.41 1.63
CA TYR A 55 14.76 14.11 0.63
C TYR A 55 13.46 13.65 1.29
N ALA A 56 13.54 12.78 2.30
CA ALA A 56 12.37 12.28 3.02
C ALA A 56 11.60 13.42 3.71
N ARG A 57 12.30 14.36 4.35
CA ARG A 57 11.72 15.54 5.02
C ARG A 57 10.82 16.42 4.16
N LYS A 58 11.01 16.38 2.84
CA LYS A 58 10.20 17.15 1.90
C LYS A 58 8.89 16.45 1.53
N SER A 59 8.65 15.22 2.00
CA SER A 59 7.45 14.44 1.70
C SER A 59 6.40 14.57 2.80
N GLU A 60 5.13 14.70 2.43
CA GLU A 60 3.99 14.71 3.37
C GLU A 60 3.89 13.44 4.23
N GLY A 61 4.54 12.34 3.83
CA GLY A 61 4.54 11.09 4.59
C GLY A 61 5.63 10.99 5.66
N TYR A 62 6.46 12.02 5.86
CA TYR A 62 7.54 12.00 6.83
C TYR A 62 7.12 12.62 8.17
N SER A 63 7.52 12.00 9.26
CA SER A 63 7.51 12.55 10.62
C SER A 63 8.88 12.34 11.29
N GLU A 64 9.21 13.12 12.31
CA GLU A 64 10.46 12.93 13.07
C GLU A 64 10.51 11.56 13.79
N ASP A 65 9.35 10.97 14.09
CA ASP A 65 9.23 9.64 14.69
C ASP A 65 9.30 8.49 13.66
N THR A 66 9.43 8.81 12.36
CA THR A 66 9.48 7.81 11.30
C THR A 66 10.75 6.96 11.43
N SER A 67 10.59 5.63 11.40
CA SER A 67 11.73 4.71 11.50
C SER A 67 12.79 4.96 10.42
N ARG A 68 14.04 4.55 10.67
CA ARG A 68 15.14 4.72 9.71
C ARG A 68 14.85 4.04 8.36
N VAL A 69 14.24 2.85 8.38
CA VAL A 69 13.87 2.11 7.16
C VAL A 69 12.77 2.85 6.40
N ALA A 70 11.71 3.29 7.09
CA ALA A 70 10.63 4.06 6.48
C ALA A 70 11.11 5.40 5.90
N THR A 71 12.03 6.08 6.59
CA THR A 71 12.69 7.29 6.09
C THR A 71 13.40 7.03 4.76
N ARG A 72 14.13 5.91 4.65
CA ARG A 72 14.83 5.53 3.41
C ARG A 72 13.86 5.13 2.30
N ALA A 73 12.79 4.41 2.62
CA ALA A 73 11.71 4.09 1.69
C ALA A 73 11.06 5.36 1.10
N ILE A 74 10.75 6.35 1.95
CA ILE A 74 10.20 7.64 1.52
C ILE A 74 11.18 8.37 0.59
N ALA A 75 12.46 8.40 0.96
CA ALA A 75 13.50 9.04 0.16
C ALA A 75 13.67 8.39 -1.22
N LEU A 76 13.73 7.05 -1.27
CA LEU A 76 13.84 6.30 -2.52
C LEU A 76 12.60 6.48 -3.39
N LYS A 77 11.40 6.41 -2.82
CA LYS A 77 10.14 6.69 -3.54
C LYS A 77 10.16 8.08 -4.19
N ARG A 78 10.62 9.10 -3.45
CA ARG A 78 10.72 10.46 -3.97
C ARG A 78 11.76 10.57 -5.08
N LEU A 79 12.92 9.94 -4.90
CA LEU A 79 13.96 9.90 -5.93
C LEU A 79 13.43 9.27 -7.23
N LEU A 80 12.73 8.13 -7.14
CA LEU A 80 12.11 7.46 -8.30
C LEU A 80 10.96 8.27 -8.89
N HIS A 81 10.21 9.04 -8.08
CA HIS A 81 9.22 9.97 -8.60
C HIS A 81 9.85 11.03 -9.50
N GLU A 82 10.93 11.66 -9.02
CA GLU A 82 11.63 12.71 -9.76
C GLU A 82 12.36 12.17 -11.00
N GLN A 83 12.80 10.91 -10.99
CA GLN A 83 13.64 10.33 -12.06
C GLN A 83 12.86 9.54 -13.12
N VAL A 84 11.82 8.81 -12.73
CA VAL A 84 11.08 7.93 -13.65
C VAL A 84 9.57 8.05 -13.54
N GLY A 85 9.06 8.92 -12.65
CA GLY A 85 7.62 9.15 -12.50
C GLY A 85 6.92 8.16 -11.57
N ARG A 86 7.62 7.47 -10.64
CA ARG A 86 6.93 6.64 -9.64
C ARG A 86 5.87 7.47 -8.88
N PRO A 87 4.58 7.07 -8.82
CA PRO A 87 3.59 7.84 -8.09
C PRO A 87 3.89 7.93 -6.59
N LEU A 88 3.67 9.10 -5.98
CA LEU A 88 3.96 9.34 -4.57
C LEU A 88 3.07 8.53 -3.60
N TYR A 89 1.91 8.07 -4.06
CA TYR A 89 1.05 7.17 -3.27
C TYR A 89 1.58 5.73 -3.24
N ALA A 90 2.49 5.32 -4.14
CA ALA A 90 2.99 3.95 -4.24
C ALA A 90 4.21 3.72 -3.32
N PRO A 91 4.06 3.00 -2.18
CA PRO A 91 5.11 2.86 -1.18
C PRO A 91 6.27 1.98 -1.67
N VAL A 92 7.47 2.16 -1.10
CA VAL A 92 8.66 1.30 -1.33
C VAL A 92 9.01 0.61 0.00
N GLU A 93 8.12 -0.25 0.48
CA GLU A 93 8.28 -0.92 1.79
C GLU A 93 9.12 -2.20 1.65
N THR A 94 8.61 -3.18 0.92
CA THR A 94 9.32 -4.40 0.57
C THR A 94 9.71 -4.32 -0.89
N LEU A 95 11.01 -4.48 -1.19
CA LEU A 95 11.51 -4.39 -2.56
C LEU A 95 10.93 -5.52 -3.43
N LYS A 96 10.02 -5.13 -4.32
CA LYS A 96 9.42 -5.98 -5.35
C LYS A 96 10.22 -5.88 -6.65
N LYS A 97 9.91 -6.78 -7.58
CA LYS A 97 10.52 -6.82 -8.92
C LYS A 97 10.46 -5.46 -9.63
N GLN A 98 9.30 -4.80 -9.56
CA GLN A 98 9.08 -3.46 -10.11
C GLN A 98 10.07 -2.43 -9.55
N ASP A 99 10.35 -2.45 -8.23
CA ASP A 99 11.24 -1.46 -7.62
C ASP A 99 12.67 -1.56 -8.18
N PHE A 100 13.15 -2.77 -8.46
CA PHE A 100 14.45 -2.97 -9.11
C PHE A 100 14.44 -2.50 -10.56
N ALA A 101 13.38 -2.79 -11.32
CA ALA A 101 13.23 -2.31 -12.69
C ALA A 101 13.22 -0.77 -12.74
N GLU A 102 12.45 -0.12 -11.88
CA GLU A 102 12.42 1.35 -11.77
C GLU A 102 13.79 1.94 -11.36
N CYS A 103 14.53 1.28 -10.46
CA CYS A 103 15.88 1.73 -10.09
C CYS A 103 16.87 1.62 -11.26
N ILE A 104 16.82 0.52 -12.03
CA ILE A 104 17.65 0.33 -13.23
C ILE A 104 17.35 1.44 -14.23
N THR A 105 16.08 1.63 -14.57
CA THR A 105 15.66 2.66 -15.53
C THR A 105 15.99 4.07 -15.05
N ALA A 106 15.94 4.34 -13.74
CA ALA A 106 16.32 5.64 -13.19
C ALA A 106 17.82 5.93 -13.33
N ILE A 107 18.68 4.90 -13.22
CA ILE A 107 20.13 5.05 -13.48
C ILE A 107 20.38 5.28 -14.96
N ASP A 108 19.75 4.49 -15.82
CA ASP A 108 19.93 4.60 -17.28
C ASP A 108 19.47 5.98 -17.78
N ALA A 109 18.29 6.44 -17.36
CA ALA A 109 17.79 7.78 -17.68
C ALA A 109 18.74 8.90 -17.22
N PHE A 110 19.35 8.74 -16.04
CA PHE A 110 20.31 9.72 -15.52
C PHE A 110 21.62 9.74 -16.34
N HIS A 111 22.15 8.56 -16.71
CA HIS A 111 23.35 8.46 -17.54
C HIS A 111 23.12 8.98 -18.97
N GLU A 112 21.90 8.86 -19.48
CA GLU A 112 21.47 9.41 -20.76
C GLU A 112 21.21 10.92 -20.72
N GLY A 113 21.27 11.55 -19.54
CA GLY A 113 21.06 12.99 -19.36
C GLY A 113 19.60 13.41 -19.49
N VAL A 114 18.65 12.52 -19.21
CA VAL A 114 17.22 12.85 -19.22
C VAL A 114 16.90 13.81 -18.07
N ASP A 115 16.11 14.86 -18.39
CA ASP A 115 15.64 15.83 -17.40
C ASP A 115 14.86 15.15 -16.28
N TYR A 116 15.11 15.55 -15.03
CA TYR A 116 14.40 15.04 -13.85
C TYR A 116 13.55 16.15 -13.21
N GLY A 117 12.50 15.76 -12.49
CA GLY A 117 11.71 16.72 -11.73
C GLY A 117 10.32 16.23 -11.34
N MET A 118 9.68 17.00 -10.46
CA MET A 118 8.30 16.76 -10.05
C MET A 118 7.37 16.92 -11.26
N GLY A 119 6.66 15.84 -11.63
CA GLY A 119 5.77 15.83 -12.79
C GLY A 119 6.48 15.89 -14.14
N ALA A 120 7.80 15.62 -14.20
CA ALA A 120 8.57 15.61 -15.44
C ALA A 120 8.32 14.35 -16.29
N HIS A 121 7.70 13.30 -15.74
CA HIS A 121 7.60 11.98 -16.34
C HIS A 121 6.18 11.40 -16.29
N THR A 122 5.85 10.55 -17.26
CA THR A 122 4.61 9.78 -17.23
C THR A 122 4.61 8.82 -16.03
N PRO A 123 3.56 8.81 -15.19
CA PRO A 123 3.56 7.96 -14.01
C PRO A 123 3.72 6.46 -14.32
N THR A 124 4.66 5.79 -13.66
CA THR A 124 5.06 4.40 -13.99
C THR A 124 3.95 3.37 -13.84
N THR A 125 2.94 3.65 -13.01
CA THR A 125 1.82 2.73 -12.75
C THR A 125 0.63 2.91 -13.70
N LEU A 126 0.69 3.87 -14.63
CA LEU A 126 -0.37 4.07 -15.61
C LEU A 126 -0.33 2.99 -16.70
N PRO A 127 -1.50 2.48 -17.14
CA PRO A 127 -1.58 1.64 -18.33
C PRO A 127 -0.97 2.33 -19.56
N LEU A 128 -0.24 1.59 -20.41
CA LEU A 128 0.54 2.14 -21.53
C LEU A 128 -0.27 3.06 -22.47
N ASN A 129 -1.57 2.79 -22.63
CA ASN A 129 -2.49 3.59 -23.45
C ASN A 129 -2.95 4.92 -22.78
N MET A 130 -2.52 5.21 -21.56
CA MET A 130 -2.84 6.45 -20.82
C MET A 130 -1.59 7.29 -20.65
N THR A 131 -1.68 8.61 -20.81
CA THR A 131 -0.57 9.55 -20.62
C THR A 131 -0.67 10.37 -19.33
N ALA A 132 -1.85 10.37 -18.70
CA ALA A 132 -2.12 11.07 -17.46
C ALA A 132 -3.19 10.31 -16.64
N PHE A 133 -3.25 10.61 -15.34
CA PHE A 133 -4.37 10.22 -14.50
C PHE A 133 -5.65 10.95 -14.94
N VAL A 134 -6.82 10.34 -14.67
CA VAL A 134 -8.09 11.08 -14.75
C VAL A 134 -8.05 12.27 -13.78
N ASP A 135 -8.70 13.39 -14.11
CA ASP A 135 -8.61 14.59 -13.24
C ASP A 135 -9.17 14.33 -11.84
N ASN A 136 -10.38 13.76 -11.77
CA ASN A 136 -11.07 13.47 -10.52
C ASN A 136 -11.54 12.00 -10.48
N PRO A 137 -11.35 11.29 -9.35
CA PRO A 137 -12.07 10.04 -9.11
C PRO A 137 -13.57 10.30 -8.96
N PRO A 138 -14.44 9.28 -9.09
CA PRO A 138 -15.87 9.41 -8.83
C PRO A 138 -16.15 10.04 -7.46
N SER A 139 -17.12 10.94 -7.33
CA SER A 139 -17.43 11.54 -6.03
C SER A 139 -18.03 10.51 -5.07
N ARG A 140 -17.65 10.59 -3.78
CA ARG A 140 -18.31 9.87 -2.69
C ARG A 140 -19.25 10.85 -2.00
N SER A 141 -20.56 10.63 -2.09
CA SER A 141 -21.56 11.56 -1.54
C SER A 141 -21.92 11.28 -0.09
N ALA A 142 -21.83 10.03 0.35
CA ALA A 142 -22.08 9.62 1.72
C ALA A 142 -21.32 8.33 2.05
N THR A 143 -20.94 8.17 3.32
CA THR A 143 -20.40 6.91 3.79
C THR A 143 -21.57 5.91 3.85
N PRO A 144 -21.51 4.75 3.18
CA PRO A 144 -22.61 3.80 3.18
C PRO A 144 -22.97 3.37 4.60
N HIS A 145 -24.17 2.87 4.83
CA HIS A 145 -24.53 2.36 6.15
C HIS A 145 -23.65 1.14 6.50
N SER A 146 -23.16 1.06 7.74
CA SER A 146 -22.48 -0.15 8.25
C SER A 146 -23.56 -1.10 8.77
N PRO A 147 -23.56 -2.39 8.40
CA PRO A 147 -24.43 -3.38 9.02
C PRO A 147 -23.98 -3.79 10.43
N PHE A 148 -22.86 -3.23 10.91
CA PHE A 148 -22.26 -3.56 12.19
C PHE A 148 -22.36 -2.40 13.17
N GLU A 149 -22.58 -2.75 14.43
CA GLU A 149 -22.31 -1.86 15.56
C GLU A 149 -20.80 -1.75 15.78
N ILE A 150 -20.34 -0.54 16.12
CA ILE A 150 -18.93 -0.30 16.44
C ILE A 150 -18.65 -0.92 17.82
N ILE A 151 -17.76 -1.91 17.88
CA ILE A 151 -17.27 -2.47 19.14
C ILE A 151 -16.28 -1.50 19.77
N THR A 152 -15.36 -0.97 18.95
CA THR A 152 -14.35 -0.02 19.41
C THR A 152 -13.93 0.91 18.28
N ASP A 153 -13.87 2.20 18.57
CA ASP A 153 -13.25 3.22 17.72
C ASP A 153 -11.72 3.07 17.78
N LEU A 154 -11.05 2.98 16.65
CA LEU A 154 -9.60 2.82 16.57
C LEU A 154 -8.86 4.11 16.20
N GLU A 155 -9.60 5.21 15.94
CA GLU A 155 -9.00 6.52 15.71
C GLU A 155 -8.47 7.15 17.01
N SER A 156 -9.00 6.72 18.16
CA SER A 156 -8.59 7.19 19.49
C SER A 156 -7.67 6.22 20.23
N THR A 157 -6.67 6.75 20.95
CA THR A 157 -5.73 5.96 21.77
C THR A 157 -6.44 5.19 22.89
N SER A 158 -7.54 5.76 23.41
CA SER A 158 -8.41 5.12 24.40
C SER A 158 -9.09 3.86 23.85
N GLY A 159 -9.51 3.87 22.58
CA GLY A 159 -10.12 2.71 21.97
C GLY A 159 -9.13 1.55 21.81
N ILE A 160 -7.87 1.84 21.44
CA ILE A 160 -6.83 0.81 21.38
C ILE A 160 -6.64 0.13 22.75
N GLN A 161 -6.56 0.91 23.84
CA GLN A 161 -6.45 0.38 25.20
C GLN A 161 -7.68 -0.41 25.63
N GLN A 162 -8.87 -0.03 25.17
CA GLN A 162 -10.12 -0.76 25.42
C GLN A 162 -10.05 -2.16 24.78
N VAL A 163 -9.60 -2.28 23.53
CA VAL A 163 -9.43 -3.60 22.87
C VAL A 163 -8.47 -4.48 23.69
N GLU A 164 -7.33 -3.95 24.10
CA GLU A 164 -6.37 -4.70 24.90
C GLU A 164 -6.98 -5.18 26.22
N THR A 165 -7.70 -4.31 26.92
CA THR A 165 -8.32 -4.64 28.21
C THR A 165 -9.45 -5.66 28.05
N GLN A 166 -10.30 -5.49 27.04
CA GLN A 166 -11.47 -6.33 26.81
C GLN A 166 -11.10 -7.77 26.42
N PHE A 167 -10.02 -7.94 25.65
CA PHE A 167 -9.64 -9.25 25.11
C PHE A 167 -8.42 -9.87 25.80
N ALA A 168 -7.76 -9.20 26.75
CA ALA A 168 -6.63 -9.76 27.52
C ALA A 168 -7.00 -11.00 28.35
N THR A 169 -8.25 -11.12 28.79
CA THR A 169 -8.72 -12.22 29.65
C THR A 169 -9.76 -13.11 28.97
N ALA A 170 -9.90 -13.01 27.65
CA ALA A 170 -10.89 -13.79 26.94
C ALA A 170 -10.46 -15.27 26.86
N ASP A 171 -11.32 -16.19 27.29
CA ASP A 171 -11.05 -17.64 27.39
C ASP A 171 -10.89 -18.34 26.02
N SER A 172 -10.97 -17.60 24.91
CA SER A 172 -10.93 -18.16 23.56
C SER A 172 -9.49 -18.26 23.05
N PRO A 173 -9.06 -19.42 22.53
CA PRO A 173 -7.69 -19.60 22.05
C PRO A 173 -7.44 -18.86 20.72
N TYR A 174 -8.48 -18.59 19.94
CA TYR A 174 -8.41 -17.90 18.66
C TYR A 174 -9.62 -17.00 18.43
N PHE A 175 -9.47 -16.02 17.56
CA PHE A 175 -10.51 -15.08 17.17
C PHE A 175 -10.49 -14.84 15.66
N VAL A 176 -11.65 -14.55 15.11
CA VAL A 176 -11.82 -13.90 13.80
C VAL A 176 -12.41 -12.53 14.06
N TYR A 177 -11.84 -11.49 13.47
CA TYR A 177 -12.26 -10.11 13.67
C TYR A 177 -12.47 -9.40 12.33
N VAL A 178 -13.27 -8.34 12.36
CA VAL A 178 -13.52 -7.46 11.20
C VAL A 178 -13.19 -6.04 11.58
N LEU A 179 -12.34 -5.41 10.78
CA LEU A 179 -11.98 -4.00 10.87
C LEU A 179 -12.69 -3.24 9.75
N ASP A 180 -13.31 -2.11 10.09
CA ASP A 180 -13.76 -1.15 9.08
C ASP A 180 -12.56 -0.30 8.66
N CYS A 181 -12.21 -0.39 7.37
CA CYS A 181 -11.10 0.31 6.74
C CYS A 181 -11.60 1.40 5.79
N THR A 182 -12.86 1.81 5.89
CA THR A 182 -13.47 2.84 5.04
C THR A 182 -12.97 4.23 5.47
N PRO A 183 -12.16 4.93 4.66
CA PRO A 183 -11.64 6.25 5.04
C PRO A 183 -12.76 7.29 5.07
N SER A 184 -12.60 8.34 5.89
CA SER A 184 -13.52 9.49 5.92
C SER A 184 -13.70 10.13 4.54
N ILE A 185 -14.87 10.74 4.32
CA ILE A 185 -15.19 11.50 3.09
C ILE A 185 -14.87 12.99 3.29
N GLU A 186 -15.19 13.55 4.45
CA GLU A 186 -15.05 14.99 4.72
C GLU A 186 -13.58 15.42 4.71
N ASP A 187 -12.70 14.59 5.27
CA ASP A 187 -11.25 14.80 5.33
C ASP A 187 -10.52 13.63 4.64
N GLU A 188 -10.89 13.30 3.39
CA GLU A 188 -10.26 12.19 2.66
C GLU A 188 -8.74 12.42 2.52
N PRO A 189 -7.88 11.52 3.03
CA PRO A 189 -6.43 11.71 2.95
C PRO A 189 -5.96 11.83 1.50
N PRO A 190 -5.02 12.75 1.16
CA PRO A 190 -4.57 12.95 -0.22
C PRO A 190 -4.07 11.67 -0.90
N LYS A 191 -3.40 10.79 -0.13
CA LYS A 191 -2.95 9.48 -0.63
C LYS A 191 -4.10 8.55 -1.05
N ILE A 192 -5.23 8.61 -0.35
CA ILE A 192 -6.43 7.83 -0.71
C ILE A 192 -7.06 8.40 -1.97
N TRP A 193 -7.22 9.72 -2.02
CA TRP A 193 -7.74 10.41 -3.20
C TRP A 193 -6.91 10.10 -4.47
N ASP A 194 -5.58 10.16 -4.36
CA ASP A 194 -4.65 9.83 -5.44
C ASP A 194 -4.75 8.36 -5.89
N ARG A 195 -4.89 7.42 -4.94
CA ARG A 195 -5.09 5.99 -5.25
C ARG A 195 -6.42 5.77 -5.97
N ARG A 196 -7.49 6.40 -5.49
CA ARG A 196 -8.82 6.33 -6.12
C ARG A 196 -8.78 6.84 -7.56
N ARG A 197 -8.06 7.93 -7.79
CA ARG A 197 -7.79 8.49 -9.12
C ARG A 197 -7.01 7.53 -10.01
N ALA A 198 -5.94 6.93 -9.49
CA ALA A 198 -5.13 5.96 -10.22
C ALA A 198 -5.93 4.70 -10.62
N VAL A 199 -6.69 4.13 -9.69
CA VAL A 199 -7.55 2.97 -9.92
C VAL A 199 -8.64 3.30 -10.94
N GLN A 200 -9.28 4.47 -10.84
CA GLN A 200 -10.24 4.91 -11.85
C GLN A 200 -9.60 5.03 -13.24
N THR A 201 -8.36 5.48 -13.31
CA THR A 201 -7.60 5.58 -14.56
C THR A 201 -7.39 4.20 -15.18
N LYS A 202 -6.99 3.20 -14.38
CA LYS A 202 -6.87 1.80 -14.83
C LYS A 202 -8.19 1.25 -15.37
N ILE A 203 -9.30 1.48 -14.67
CA ILE A 203 -10.64 1.06 -15.12
C ILE A 203 -11.02 1.71 -16.45
N LYS A 204 -10.82 3.03 -16.59
CA LYS A 204 -11.11 3.74 -17.87
C LYS A 204 -10.23 3.27 -19.02
N ALA A 205 -9.01 2.81 -18.72
CA ALA A 205 -8.09 2.24 -19.70
C ALA A 205 -8.48 0.82 -20.16
N GLY A 206 -9.50 0.21 -19.54
CA GLY A 206 -9.99 -1.14 -19.87
C GLY A 206 -9.33 -2.27 -19.09
N ALA A 207 -8.56 -1.98 -18.03
CA ALA A 207 -7.93 -3.02 -17.22
C ALA A 207 -8.99 -3.82 -16.43
N PRO A 208 -8.98 -5.16 -16.49
CA PRO A 208 -9.95 -5.99 -15.79
C PRO A 208 -9.68 -6.00 -14.28
N LEU A 209 -10.75 -6.05 -13.47
CA LEU A 209 -10.65 -6.08 -12.00
C LEU A 209 -9.87 -7.29 -11.47
N SER A 210 -9.82 -8.40 -12.22
CA SER A 210 -9.06 -9.60 -11.85
C SER A 210 -7.55 -9.38 -11.81
N GLU A 211 -7.03 -8.35 -12.47
CA GLU A 211 -5.60 -8.00 -12.47
C GLU A 211 -5.23 -7.04 -11.32
N PHE A 212 -6.22 -6.55 -10.57
CA PHE A 212 -5.99 -5.55 -9.53
C PHE A 212 -5.53 -6.24 -8.25
N GLU A 213 -4.49 -5.69 -7.59
CA GLU A 213 -4.12 -6.15 -6.25
C GLU A 213 -5.32 -5.92 -5.28
N PRO A 214 -5.46 -6.69 -4.19
CA PRO A 214 -6.63 -6.56 -3.30
C PRO A 214 -6.90 -5.15 -2.79
N LYS A 215 -5.84 -4.36 -2.51
CA LYS A 215 -5.97 -2.94 -2.13
C LYS A 215 -6.50 -2.04 -3.26
N GLU A 216 -6.22 -2.39 -4.52
CA GLU A 216 -6.75 -1.68 -5.69
C GLU A 216 -8.22 -2.05 -5.91
N GLN A 217 -8.59 -3.32 -5.68
CA GLN A 217 -10.00 -3.76 -5.67
C GLN A 217 -10.80 -3.04 -4.58
N ALA A 218 -10.26 -2.94 -3.37
CA ALA A 218 -10.86 -2.16 -2.28
C ALA A 218 -10.98 -0.67 -2.62
N THR A 219 -9.94 -0.09 -3.23
CA THR A 219 -9.98 1.30 -3.70
C THR A 219 -11.03 1.51 -4.80
N ASN A 220 -11.22 0.53 -5.68
CA ASN A 220 -12.31 0.55 -6.66
C ASN A 220 -13.68 0.45 -5.97
N ALA A 221 -13.80 -0.35 -4.91
CA ALA A 221 -15.01 -0.40 -4.09
C ALA A 221 -15.33 0.98 -3.47
N LEU A 222 -14.33 1.74 -3.00
CA LEU A 222 -14.52 3.13 -2.55
C LEU A 222 -15.05 4.03 -3.66
N ASN A 223 -14.56 3.88 -4.90
CA ASN A 223 -15.07 4.61 -6.07
C ASN A 223 -16.53 4.26 -6.41
N GLN A 224 -16.98 3.07 -6.01
CA GLN A 224 -18.37 2.63 -6.14
C GLN A 224 -19.21 2.98 -4.90
N SER A 225 -18.70 3.83 -4.00
CA SER A 225 -19.33 4.16 -2.72
C SER A 225 -19.70 2.90 -1.92
N LYS A 226 -18.76 1.96 -1.78
CA LYS A 226 -18.87 0.80 -0.89
C LYS A 226 -18.07 1.00 0.39
N ARG A 227 -18.48 0.32 1.47
CA ARG A 227 -17.64 0.14 2.65
C ARG A 227 -16.58 -0.92 2.41
N VAL A 228 -15.42 -0.72 3.00
CA VAL A 228 -14.27 -1.61 2.89
C VAL A 228 -13.94 -2.16 4.25
N TYR A 229 -13.87 -3.50 4.34
CA TYR A 229 -13.50 -4.20 5.55
C TYR A 229 -12.23 -5.04 5.35
N TYR A 230 -11.48 -5.21 6.42
CA TYR A 230 -10.47 -6.25 6.54
C TYR A 230 -10.96 -7.30 7.53
N VAL A 231 -10.84 -8.57 7.16
CA VAL A 231 -11.15 -9.72 8.02
C VAL A 231 -9.84 -10.44 8.30
N GLY A 232 -9.55 -10.67 9.58
CA GLY A 232 -8.34 -11.37 10.00
C GLY A 232 -8.62 -12.34 11.13
N SER A 233 -7.67 -13.24 11.38
CA SER A 233 -7.68 -14.14 12.53
C SER A 233 -6.42 -14.00 13.37
N THR A 234 -6.54 -14.22 14.68
CA THR A 234 -5.43 -14.10 15.64
C THR A 234 -5.75 -14.83 16.94
N ASN A 235 -4.75 -15.14 17.75
CA ASN A 235 -4.91 -15.54 19.15
C ASN A 235 -4.78 -14.35 20.13
N ASP A 236 -4.38 -13.19 19.64
CA ASP A 236 -4.24 -11.95 20.42
C ASP A 236 -4.73 -10.76 19.57
N ILE A 237 -5.96 -10.28 19.84
CA ILE A 237 -6.58 -9.18 19.11
C ILE A 237 -5.87 -7.85 19.40
N GLY A 238 -5.53 -7.58 20.67
CA GLY A 238 -4.93 -6.32 21.07
C GLY A 238 -3.56 -6.11 20.42
N LYS A 239 -2.72 -7.15 20.39
CA LYS A 239 -1.46 -7.12 19.65
C LYS A 239 -1.70 -6.91 18.16
N ARG A 240 -2.64 -7.64 17.56
CA ARG A 240 -2.88 -7.60 16.12
C ARG A 240 -3.44 -6.25 15.63
N VAL A 241 -4.35 -5.65 16.39
CA VAL A 241 -4.87 -4.31 16.12
C VAL A 241 -3.73 -3.28 16.17
N ARG A 242 -2.82 -3.37 17.14
CA ARG A 242 -1.62 -2.50 17.17
C ARG A 242 -0.77 -2.68 15.93
N GLU A 243 -0.50 -3.91 15.50
CA GLU A 243 0.29 -4.19 14.30
C GLU A 243 -0.32 -3.53 13.04
N HIS A 244 -1.65 -3.59 12.88
CA HIS A 244 -2.33 -2.90 11.78
C HIS A 244 -2.21 -1.37 11.87
N LEU A 245 -2.37 -0.79 13.06
CA LEU A 245 -2.31 0.66 13.26
C LEU A 245 -0.88 1.21 13.16
N SER A 246 0.14 0.45 13.57
CA SER A 246 1.55 0.83 13.42
C SER A 246 2.11 0.54 12.03
N GLY A 247 1.33 -0.12 11.16
CA GLY A 247 1.74 -0.54 9.83
C GLY A 247 2.82 -1.62 9.84
N THR A 248 2.95 -2.36 10.95
CA THR A 248 3.90 -3.47 11.12
C THR A 248 3.22 -4.83 10.92
N ASP A 249 2.00 -4.83 10.42
CA ASP A 249 1.31 -6.04 10.03
C ASP A 249 2.11 -6.78 8.94
N GLU A 250 2.38 -8.07 9.18
CA GLU A 250 3.09 -8.97 8.26
C GLU A 250 2.21 -9.54 7.13
N SER A 251 0.96 -9.07 6.95
CA SER A 251 0.12 -9.46 5.80
C SER A 251 0.88 -9.26 4.48
N GLY A 252 0.87 -10.28 3.61
CA GLY A 252 1.62 -10.25 2.35
C GLY A 252 1.20 -9.12 1.40
N VAL A 253 0.05 -8.49 1.63
CA VAL A 253 -0.54 -7.45 0.77
C VAL A 253 -0.45 -6.05 1.38
N ASN A 254 -0.08 -5.90 2.67
CA ASN A 254 -0.05 -4.63 3.41
C ASN A 254 -1.37 -3.84 3.23
N PHE A 255 -2.50 -4.55 3.32
CA PHE A 255 -3.83 -3.99 3.03
C PHE A 255 -4.16 -2.83 3.99
N THR A 256 -4.02 -3.08 5.29
CA THR A 256 -4.32 -2.14 6.37
C THR A 256 -3.33 -0.96 6.45
N ASN A 257 -2.11 -1.13 5.91
CA ASN A 257 -1.16 0.00 5.73
C ASN A 257 -1.64 0.96 4.65
N THR A 258 -2.38 0.46 3.66
CA THR A 258 -2.95 1.28 2.58
C THR A 258 -4.30 1.88 2.97
N LEU A 259 -5.13 1.09 3.66
CA LEU A 259 -6.45 1.47 4.13
C LEU A 259 -6.51 1.25 5.65
N SER A 260 -6.10 2.27 6.39
CA SER A 260 -5.97 2.19 7.85
C SER A 260 -7.32 1.90 8.52
N PRO A 261 -7.37 0.94 9.46
CA PRO A 261 -8.56 0.65 10.25
C PRO A 261 -9.07 1.89 10.99
N GLN A 262 -10.37 2.12 10.94
CA GLN A 262 -11.09 3.17 11.67
C GLN A 262 -11.80 2.60 12.90
N SER A 263 -12.31 1.36 12.81
CA SER A 263 -13.00 0.72 13.92
C SER A 263 -12.91 -0.80 13.89
N LEU A 264 -13.00 -1.41 15.07
CA LEU A 264 -13.26 -2.83 15.24
C LEU A 264 -14.79 -3.02 15.32
N VAL A 265 -15.35 -3.80 14.41
CA VAL A 265 -16.82 -3.90 14.25
C VAL A 265 -17.38 -5.30 14.48
N LYS A 266 -16.52 -6.32 14.48
CA LYS A 266 -16.94 -7.71 14.77
C LYS A 266 -15.77 -8.51 15.35
N VAL A 267 -16.07 -9.34 16.34
CA VAL A 267 -15.15 -10.35 16.89
C VAL A 267 -15.93 -11.65 17.12
N ARG A 268 -15.36 -12.79 16.71
CA ARG A 268 -15.90 -14.13 16.95
C ARG A 268 -14.82 -15.04 17.51
N SER A 269 -15.11 -15.65 18.66
CA SER A 269 -14.26 -16.68 19.28
C SER A 269 -14.26 -17.97 18.47
N CYS A 270 -13.09 -18.61 18.36
CA CYS A 270 -12.89 -19.88 17.69
C CYS A 270 -12.09 -20.82 18.59
N GLY A 271 -12.44 -22.11 18.58
CA GLY A 271 -11.77 -23.11 19.43
C GLY A 271 -10.41 -23.56 18.92
N SER A 272 -10.07 -23.24 17.66
CA SER A 272 -8.80 -23.66 17.05
C SER A 272 -8.38 -22.75 15.89
N ARG A 273 -7.08 -22.77 15.57
CA ARG A 273 -6.50 -22.04 14.43
C ARG A 273 -7.12 -22.43 13.08
N PRO A 274 -7.29 -23.73 12.73
CA PRO A 274 -7.89 -24.10 11.45
C PRO A 274 -9.34 -23.63 11.32
N GLN A 275 -10.09 -23.65 12.42
CA GLN A 275 -11.46 -23.11 12.44
C GLN A 275 -11.46 -21.60 12.19
N ALA A 276 -10.54 -20.86 12.83
CA ALA A 276 -10.43 -19.42 12.65
C ALA A 276 -10.06 -19.05 11.19
N ALA A 277 -9.03 -19.70 10.61
CA ALA A 277 -8.62 -19.46 9.22
C ALA A 277 -9.74 -19.78 8.22
N SER A 278 -10.41 -20.93 8.39
CA SER A 278 -11.56 -21.30 7.54
C SER A 278 -12.71 -20.27 7.63
N MET A 279 -12.98 -19.76 8.82
CA MET A 279 -14.01 -18.74 9.04
C MET A 279 -13.60 -17.36 8.53
N GLU A 280 -12.32 -17.02 8.55
CA GLU A 280 -11.78 -15.74 8.05
C GLU A 280 -12.12 -15.55 6.57
N GLY A 281 -11.69 -16.47 5.71
CA GLY A 281 -11.95 -16.42 4.27
C GLY A 281 -13.43 -16.61 3.91
N ALA A 282 -14.20 -17.37 4.70
CA ALA A 282 -15.64 -17.50 4.52
C ALA A 282 -16.37 -16.19 4.83
N LEU A 283 -16.02 -15.52 5.93
CA LEU A 283 -16.63 -14.25 6.33
C LEU A 283 -16.29 -13.12 5.36
N ALA A 284 -15.06 -13.03 4.86
CA ALA A 284 -14.69 -12.03 3.87
C ALA A 284 -15.46 -12.19 2.54
N ARG A 285 -15.70 -13.44 2.10
CA ARG A 285 -16.55 -13.75 0.95
C ARG A 285 -18.01 -13.36 1.20
N GLU A 286 -18.58 -13.77 2.33
CA GLU A 286 -19.94 -13.43 2.74
C GLU A 286 -20.17 -11.91 2.71
N LEU A 287 -19.24 -11.13 3.26
CA LEU A 287 -19.34 -9.67 3.26
C LEU A 287 -19.20 -9.06 1.87
N THR A 288 -18.35 -9.62 1.01
CA THR A 288 -18.17 -9.11 -0.35
C THR A 288 -19.39 -9.39 -1.25
N GLU A 289 -20.16 -10.43 -0.94
CA GLU A 289 -21.43 -10.74 -1.62
C GLU A 289 -22.58 -9.80 -1.21
N MET A 290 -22.46 -9.10 -0.06
CA MET A 290 -23.46 -8.14 0.39
C MET A 290 -23.39 -6.83 -0.42
N GLU A 291 -24.55 -6.29 -0.76
CA GLU A 291 -24.65 -5.02 -1.49
C GLU A 291 -23.99 -3.87 -0.69
N GLY A 292 -23.21 -3.05 -1.40
CA GLY A 292 -22.56 -1.88 -0.80
C GLY A 292 -21.30 -2.19 0.02
N LEU A 293 -20.86 -3.44 0.08
CA LEU A 293 -19.69 -3.85 0.88
C LEU A 293 -18.58 -4.46 0.00
N PHE A 294 -17.36 -4.42 0.53
CA PHE A 294 -16.20 -5.16 0.06
C PHE A 294 -15.40 -5.60 1.29
N ALA A 295 -14.93 -6.83 1.33
CA ALA A 295 -14.06 -7.32 2.38
C ALA A 295 -12.87 -8.08 1.81
N TYR A 296 -11.73 -7.96 2.47
CA TYR A 296 -10.50 -8.69 2.15
C TYR A 296 -10.04 -9.52 3.34
N SER A 297 -9.47 -10.69 3.07
CA SER A 297 -8.75 -11.56 4.02
C SER A 297 -7.55 -12.18 3.31
N ASP A 298 -6.50 -12.50 4.08
CA ASP A 298 -5.32 -13.21 3.56
C ASP A 298 -5.64 -14.69 3.19
N GLU A 299 -6.81 -15.20 3.59
CA GLU A 299 -7.30 -16.57 3.39
C GLU A 299 -8.38 -16.68 2.27
N MET A 300 -8.56 -15.63 1.46
CA MET A 300 -9.44 -15.63 0.27
C MET A 300 -8.71 -16.14 -0.99
#